data_AF-A0A0R3TRM8-F1
#
_entry.id   AF-A0A0R3TRM8-F1
#
_cell.length_a   1.000
_cell.length_b   1.000
_cell.length_c   1.000
_cell.angle_alpha   90.00
_cell.angle_beta   90.00
_cell.angle_gamma   90.00
#
_symmetry.space_group_name_H-M   'P 1'
#
loop_
_entity.id
_entity.type
_entity.pdbx_description
1 polymer ?
#
loop_
_entity_poly.entity_id
_entity_poly.type
_entity_poly.pdbx_seq_one_letter_code
_entity_poly.pdbx_strand_id
1 'polypeptide(L)'
;MTAIFIQNSDWSPCCWRNMFSCINLLRILNMLTKWKHSRTLMLVVFKSSPILKRALRVRLAMLQLYVLKLLKLQSRYFGRQWRKNNMSVMSAIYQKVRHRLTDDWAYGNEIDTRPWESQVEESTLRSCIDQFHQRRYYGDCLEADFQPVDNHLSSVLNKPMELPEGFKRNYERWLEEEVFSIPINWDRVILNDPITNPV
;
A
#
# COMPACT_ATOMS: atom_id res chain seq x y z
N MET A 1 26.21 49.94 -22.83
CA MET A 1 25.85 50.16 -21.40
C MET A 1 24.34 50.26 -21.38
N THR A 2 23.56 49.42 -20.71
CA THR A 2 23.68 48.88 -19.35
C THR A 2 23.02 47.51 -19.28
N ALA A 3 23.77 46.53 -18.77
CA ALA A 3 23.26 45.21 -18.40
C ALA A 3 22.24 45.36 -17.26
N ILE A 4 21.03 44.82 -17.46
CA ILE A 4 20.05 44.65 -16.38
C ILE A 4 20.01 43.16 -16.06
N PHE A 5 20.83 42.81 -15.07
CA PHE A 5 20.65 41.77 -14.07
C PHE A 5 19.59 40.69 -14.40
N ILE A 6 20.07 39.60 -15.02
CA ILE A 6 19.56 38.28 -14.67
C ILE A 6 19.84 38.12 -13.18
N GLN A 7 18.83 38.40 -12.37
CA GLN A 7 18.87 38.14 -10.94
C GLN A 7 18.94 36.62 -10.80
N ASN A 8 20.17 36.13 -10.64
CA ASN A 8 20.50 34.79 -10.20
C ASN A 8 19.52 34.44 -9.08
N SER A 9 18.57 33.55 -9.37
CA SER A 9 17.77 32.93 -8.34
C SER A 9 18.75 32.28 -7.38
N ASP A 10 18.80 32.78 -6.14
CA ASP A 10 19.50 32.21 -5.00
C ASP A 10 18.99 30.79 -4.74
N TRP A 11 19.38 29.84 -5.60
CA TRP A 11 19.27 28.42 -5.35
C TRP A 11 20.38 28.10 -4.36
N SER A 12 20.16 28.41 -3.09
CA SER A 12 20.90 27.72 -2.04
C SER A 12 20.71 26.22 -2.31
N PRO A 13 21.77 25.44 -2.58
CA PRO A 13 21.63 24.07 -3.02
C PRO A 13 21.03 23.27 -1.87
N CYS A 14 19.70 23.15 -1.88
CA CYS A 14 18.99 22.36 -0.90
C CYS A 14 19.46 20.91 -1.06
N CYS A 15 19.83 20.27 0.05
CA CYS A 15 20.25 18.87 0.03
C CYS A 15 19.16 18.01 -0.61
N TRP A 16 19.44 17.46 -1.81
CA TRP A 16 18.47 16.69 -2.57
C TRP A 16 17.95 15.48 -1.79
N ARG A 17 18.79 14.85 -0.96
CA ARG A 17 18.38 13.74 -0.09
C ARG A 17 17.29 14.16 0.90
N ASN A 18 17.47 15.30 1.56
CA ASN A 18 16.47 15.83 2.49
C ASN A 18 15.17 16.17 1.74
N MET A 19 15.29 16.77 0.55
CA MET A 19 14.14 17.11 -0.27
C MET A 19 13.35 15.88 -0.70
N PHE A 20 14.04 14.87 -1.21
CA PHE A 20 13.46 13.60 -1.61
C PHE A 20 12.77 12.93 -0.42
N SER A 21 13.43 12.86 0.74
CA SER A 21 12.83 12.32 1.98
C SER A 21 11.58 13.09 2.38
N CYS A 22 11.58 14.43 2.38
CA CYS A 22 10.40 15.23 2.70
C CYS A 22 9.23 14.95 1.74
N ILE A 23 9.50 14.87 0.43
CA ILE A 23 8.46 14.55 -0.57
C ILE A 23 7.88 13.15 -0.32
N ASN A 24 8.73 12.15 -0.02
CA ASN A 24 8.26 10.80 0.25
C ASN A 24 7.46 10.69 1.55
N LEU A 25 7.88 11.37 2.61
CA LEU A 25 7.11 11.44 3.86
C LEU A 25 5.73 12.07 3.61
N LEU A 26 5.66 13.15 2.83
CA LEU A 26 4.39 13.76 2.44
C LEU A 26 3.52 12.84 1.59
N ARG A 27 4.12 12.05 0.68
CA ARG A 27 3.41 11.03 -0.12
C ARG A 27 2.81 9.94 0.75
N ILE A 28 3.60 9.36 1.64
CA ILE A 28 3.15 8.34 2.59
C ILE A 28 2.03 8.92 3.46
N LEU A 29 2.21 10.14 3.99
CA LEU A 29 1.18 10.79 4.80
C LEU A 29 -0.13 11.01 4.03
N ASN A 30 -0.05 11.38 2.75
CA ASN A 30 -1.23 11.45 1.88
C ASN A 30 -1.89 10.06 1.72
N MET A 31 -1.12 8.99 1.54
CA MET A 31 -1.68 7.63 1.43
C MET A 31 -2.39 7.21 2.72
N LEU A 32 -1.80 7.52 3.89
CA LEU A 32 -2.37 7.17 5.19
C LEU A 32 -3.68 7.91 5.49
N THR A 33 -3.86 9.11 4.97
CA THR A 33 -4.96 10.02 5.34
C THR A 33 -6.07 10.09 4.29
N LYS A 34 -5.77 9.82 3.02
CA LYS A 34 -6.75 9.87 1.92
C LYS A 34 -7.92 8.93 2.21
N TRP A 35 -9.14 9.48 2.20
CA TRP A 35 -10.40 8.76 2.51
C TRP A 35 -10.50 8.21 3.94
N LYS A 36 -9.60 8.63 4.84
CA LYS A 36 -9.59 8.21 6.25
C LYS A 36 -9.83 9.44 7.12
N HIS A 37 -11.10 9.67 7.46
CA HIS A 37 -11.58 10.83 8.22
C HIS A 37 -10.88 10.92 9.59
N SER A 38 -10.86 9.83 10.35
CA SER A 38 -10.16 9.72 11.65
C SER A 38 -8.70 10.21 11.59
N ARG A 39 -7.91 9.68 10.65
CA ARG A 39 -6.50 10.04 10.50
C ARG A 39 -6.28 11.48 10.06
N THR A 40 -7.18 12.00 9.23
CA THR A 40 -7.17 13.43 8.84
C THR A 40 -7.50 14.32 10.03
N LEU A 41 -8.49 13.94 10.84
CA LEU A 41 -8.86 14.66 12.06
C LEU A 41 -7.74 14.63 13.10
N MET A 42 -7.00 13.53 13.21
CA MET A 42 -5.81 13.44 14.05
C MET A 42 -4.73 14.48 13.65
N LEU A 43 -4.53 14.71 12.36
CA LEU A 43 -3.64 15.78 11.87
C LEU A 43 -4.12 17.19 12.24
N VAL A 44 -5.44 17.39 12.33
CA VAL A 44 -6.05 18.66 12.74
C VAL A 44 -5.85 18.87 14.24
N VAL A 45 -6.06 17.83 15.06
CA VAL A 45 -5.81 17.83 16.51
C VAL A 45 -4.36 18.18 16.81
N PHE A 46 -3.41 17.53 16.13
CA PHE A 46 -1.97 17.80 16.29
C PHE A 46 -1.51 19.14 15.66
N LYS A 47 -2.43 19.99 15.20
CA LYS A 47 -2.13 21.31 14.63
C LYS A 47 -1.06 21.23 13.52
N SER A 48 -1.18 20.25 12.63
CA SER A 48 -0.20 20.06 11.54
C SER A 48 -0.22 21.17 10.49
N SER A 49 -1.36 21.88 10.34
CA SER A 49 -1.56 22.94 9.33
C SER A 49 -0.49 24.05 9.35
N PRO A 50 -0.12 24.66 10.49
CA PRO A 50 1.04 25.57 10.57
C PRO A 50 2.36 25.02 10.01
N ILE A 51 2.68 23.74 10.25
CA ILE A 51 3.90 23.10 9.75
C ILE A 51 3.83 22.96 8.22
N LEU A 52 2.68 22.48 7.72
CA LEU A 52 2.42 22.36 6.29
C LEU A 52 2.46 23.73 5.58
N LYS A 53 1.88 24.78 6.18
CA LYS A 53 1.95 26.14 5.63
C LYS A 53 3.39 26.67 5.57
N ARG A 54 4.25 26.32 6.54
CA ARG A 54 5.68 26.64 6.45
C ARG A 54 6.36 25.90 5.30
N ALA A 55 6.03 24.62 5.09
CA ALA A 55 6.57 23.83 3.99
C ALA A 55 6.20 24.40 2.60
N LEU A 56 5.07 25.09 2.45
CA LEU A 56 4.71 25.78 1.20
C LEU A 56 5.70 26.88 0.78
N ARG A 57 6.50 27.42 1.71
CA ARG A 57 7.52 28.45 1.38
C ARG A 57 8.66 27.88 0.53
N VAL A 58 8.87 26.57 0.56
CA VAL A 58 9.86 25.89 -0.29
C VAL A 58 9.34 25.86 -1.74
N ARG A 59 10.11 26.45 -2.66
CA ARG A 59 9.75 26.61 -4.08
C ARG A 59 9.98 25.33 -4.90
N LEU A 60 9.37 24.22 -4.48
CA LEU A 60 9.44 22.95 -5.20
C LEU A 60 8.04 22.40 -5.45
N ALA A 61 7.68 22.29 -6.73
CA ALA A 61 6.32 22.01 -7.17
C ALA A 61 5.75 20.71 -6.59
N MET A 62 6.54 19.64 -6.56
CA MET A 62 6.11 18.34 -6.03
C MET A 62 5.82 18.40 -4.53
N LEU A 63 6.72 19.01 -3.75
CA LEU A 63 6.53 19.18 -2.32
C LEU A 63 5.29 20.03 -2.03
N GLN A 64 5.16 21.20 -2.68
CA GLN A 64 4.00 22.07 -2.54
C GLN A 64 2.70 21.34 -2.90
N LEU A 65 2.68 20.53 -3.95
CA LEU A 65 1.49 19.78 -4.36
C LEU A 65 1.01 18.81 -3.28
N TYR A 66 1.90 18.01 -2.68
CA TYR A 66 1.53 17.07 -1.63
C TYR A 66 1.14 17.76 -0.32
N VAL A 67 1.76 18.89 -0.01
CA VAL A 67 1.36 19.75 1.11
C VAL A 67 -0.05 20.30 0.90
N LEU A 68 -0.36 20.83 -0.31
CA LEU A 68 -1.69 21.35 -0.63
C LEU A 68 -2.77 20.26 -0.60
N LYS A 69 -2.46 19.03 -1.02
CA LYS A 69 -3.39 17.90 -0.87
C LYS A 69 -3.75 17.61 0.60
N LEU A 70 -2.78 17.66 1.50
CA LEU A 70 -3.02 17.47 2.93
C LEU A 70 -3.81 18.64 3.55
N LEU A 71 -3.51 19.88 3.15
CA LEU A 71 -4.27 21.05 3.60
C LEU A 71 -5.71 21.03 3.08
N LYS A 72 -5.93 20.56 1.84
CA LYS A 72 -7.26 20.33 1.26
C LYS A 72 -8.08 19.37 2.13
N LEU A 73 -7.53 18.18 2.43
CA LEU A 73 -8.16 17.17 3.28
C LEU A 73 -8.55 17.72 4.66
N GLN A 74 -7.67 18.51 5.29
CA GLN A 74 -7.92 19.05 6.62
C GLN A 74 -8.94 20.20 6.66
N SER A 75 -9.07 20.97 5.58
CA SER A 75 -9.82 22.24 5.59
C SER A 75 -11.33 22.10 5.86
N ARG A 76 -11.91 20.91 5.67
CA ARG A 76 -13.29 20.60 6.06
C ARG A 76 -13.53 20.63 7.58
N TYR A 77 -12.47 20.46 8.37
CA TYR A 77 -12.50 20.40 9.84
C TYR A 77 -12.17 21.74 10.52
N PHE A 78 -11.57 22.71 9.80
CA PHE A 78 -11.22 24.00 10.39
C PHE A 78 -12.36 25.04 10.36
N GLY A 79 -13.44 24.75 9.64
CA GLY A 79 -14.61 25.62 9.54
C GLY A 79 -14.41 26.89 8.70
N ARG A 80 -15.47 27.72 8.64
CA ARG A 80 -15.56 28.88 7.75
C ARG A 80 -14.54 29.98 8.08
N GLN A 81 -14.32 30.28 9.36
CA GLN A 81 -13.44 31.38 9.78
C GLN A 81 -11.97 31.12 9.39
N TRP A 82 -11.52 29.87 9.52
CA TRP A 82 -10.17 29.51 9.10
C TRP A 82 -9.96 29.69 7.59
N ARG A 83 -10.95 29.33 6.76
CA ARG A 83 -10.86 29.51 5.30
C ARG A 83 -10.72 30.98 4.91
N LYS A 84 -11.48 31.87 5.55
CA LYS A 84 -11.35 33.34 5.37
C LYS A 84 -9.94 33.84 5.72
N ASN A 85 -9.34 33.32 6.78
CA ASN A 85 -7.99 33.73 7.19
C ASN A 85 -6.86 33.07 6.38
N ASN A 86 -7.17 32.05 5.57
CA ASN A 86 -6.19 31.30 4.79
C ASN A 86 -6.55 31.29 3.28
N MET A 87 -7.10 32.39 2.78
CA MET A 87 -7.55 32.51 1.38
C MET A 87 -6.44 32.25 0.36
N SER A 88 -5.18 32.59 0.66
CA SER A 88 -4.05 32.27 -0.22
C SER A 88 -3.83 30.76 -0.37
N VAL A 89 -3.99 30.00 0.73
CA VAL A 89 -3.95 28.53 0.71
C VAL A 89 -5.15 27.97 -0.04
N MET A 90 -6.35 28.48 0.23
CA MET A 90 -7.56 28.08 -0.49
C MET A 90 -7.39 28.27 -2.00
N SER A 91 -6.92 29.45 -2.43
CA SER A 91 -6.66 29.78 -3.83
C SER A 91 -5.61 28.85 -4.45
N ALA A 92 -4.53 28.57 -3.74
CA ALA A 92 -3.49 27.64 -4.20
C ALA A 92 -4.03 26.20 -4.36
N ILE A 93 -4.93 25.76 -3.47
CA ILE A 93 -5.62 24.46 -3.61
C ILE A 93 -6.50 24.48 -4.87
N TYR A 94 -7.27 25.54 -5.10
CA TYR A 94 -8.11 25.67 -6.30
C TYR A 94 -7.30 25.60 -7.59
N GLN A 95 -6.14 26.25 -7.63
CA GLN A 95 -5.28 26.31 -8.81
C GLN A 95 -4.50 25.02 -9.07
N LYS A 96 -4.00 24.33 -8.02
CA LYS A 96 -2.97 23.28 -8.16
C LYS A 96 -3.46 21.87 -7.85
N VAL A 97 -4.57 21.70 -7.14
CA VAL A 97 -5.08 20.38 -6.74
C VAL A 97 -6.33 20.04 -7.56
N ARG A 98 -6.40 18.81 -8.08
CA ARG A 98 -7.57 18.34 -8.84
C ARG A 98 -8.83 18.31 -7.97
N HIS A 99 -9.94 18.79 -8.54
CA HIS A 99 -11.28 18.76 -7.93
C HIS A 99 -12.12 17.63 -8.54
N ARG A 100 -13.10 17.15 -7.76
CA ARG A 100 -14.14 16.23 -8.23
C ARG A 100 -15.50 16.86 -7.94
N LEU A 101 -16.52 16.49 -8.71
CA LEU A 101 -17.87 17.05 -8.55
C LEU A 101 -18.48 16.71 -7.17
N THR A 102 -18.11 15.57 -6.59
CA THR A 102 -18.58 15.12 -5.27
C THR A 102 -17.65 15.54 -4.12
N ASP A 103 -16.73 16.47 -4.35
CA ASP A 103 -15.68 16.84 -3.39
C ASP A 103 -16.05 18.10 -2.63
N ASP A 104 -16.77 17.93 -1.51
CA ASP A 104 -17.28 19.04 -0.68
C ASP A 104 -16.24 19.58 0.31
N TRP A 105 -14.95 19.36 0.08
CA TRP A 105 -13.86 19.71 0.99
C TRP A 105 -13.89 21.17 1.48
N ALA A 106 -14.32 22.11 0.64
CA ALA A 106 -14.38 23.55 0.95
C ALA A 106 -15.65 23.97 1.70
N TYR A 107 -16.73 23.19 1.60
CA TYR A 107 -18.05 23.51 2.16
C TYR A 107 -18.38 22.67 3.40
N GLY A 108 -17.77 21.48 3.53
CA GLY A 108 -17.85 20.64 4.71
C GLY A 108 -17.49 21.41 5.98
N ASN A 109 -18.34 21.28 7.00
CA ASN A 109 -18.13 21.81 8.34
C ASN A 109 -18.36 20.68 9.35
N GLU A 110 -17.52 19.64 9.28
CA GLU A 110 -17.53 18.51 10.22
C GLU A 110 -16.80 18.93 11.51
N ILE A 111 -17.34 19.93 12.20
CA ILE A 111 -16.71 20.49 13.40
C ILE A 111 -17.00 19.60 14.62
N ASP A 112 -18.12 18.87 14.61
CA ASP A 112 -18.61 18.09 15.75
C ASP A 112 -18.06 16.65 15.81
N THR A 113 -17.38 16.18 14.74
CA THR A 113 -16.78 14.85 14.73
C THR A 113 -15.66 14.77 15.75
N ARG A 114 -15.76 13.84 16.70
CA ARG A 114 -14.78 13.74 17.79
C ARG A 114 -13.57 12.90 17.37
N PRO A 115 -12.33 13.38 17.58
CA PRO A 115 -11.11 12.67 17.16
C PRO A 115 -10.93 11.27 17.73
N TRP A 116 -11.54 10.99 18.88
CA TRP A 116 -11.39 9.73 19.61
C TRP A 116 -12.45 8.68 19.29
N GLU A 117 -13.48 9.00 18.51
CA GLU A 117 -14.54 8.03 18.16
C GLU A 117 -14.00 6.82 17.39
N SER A 118 -13.01 7.03 16.52
CA SER A 118 -12.38 5.96 15.75
C SER A 118 -11.12 5.36 16.41
N GLN A 119 -10.79 5.72 17.66
CA GLN A 119 -9.58 5.19 18.31
C GLN A 119 -9.68 3.69 18.60
N VAL A 120 -10.87 3.21 18.94
CA VAL A 120 -11.10 1.77 19.19
C VAL A 120 -10.90 1.00 17.89
N GLU A 121 -11.49 1.44 16.78
CA GLU A 121 -11.32 0.79 15.48
C GLU A 121 -9.86 0.79 15.00
N GLU A 122 -9.15 1.91 15.15
CA GLU A 122 -7.73 2.00 14.78
C GLU A 122 -6.84 1.15 15.70
N SER A 123 -7.16 1.03 17.00
CA SER A 123 -6.40 0.17 17.92
C SER A 123 -6.64 -1.32 17.63
N THR A 124 -7.88 -1.72 17.35
CA THR A 124 -8.20 -3.08 16.89
C THR A 124 -7.48 -3.41 15.60
N LEU A 125 -7.52 -2.51 14.60
CA LEU A 125 -6.81 -2.69 13.34
C LEU A 125 -5.30 -2.85 13.56
N ARG A 126 -4.69 -2.04 14.44
CA ARG A 126 -3.28 -2.15 14.78
C ARG A 126 -2.95 -3.50 15.39
N SER A 127 -3.76 -3.98 16.34
CA SER A 127 -3.57 -5.31 16.94
C SER A 127 -3.66 -6.43 15.89
N CYS A 128 -4.61 -6.38 14.96
CA CYS A 128 -4.71 -7.36 13.88
C CYS A 128 -3.48 -7.33 12.94
N ILE A 129 -2.97 -6.13 12.61
CA ILE A 129 -1.76 -5.96 11.81
C ILE A 129 -0.54 -6.53 12.55
N ASP A 130 -0.39 -6.22 13.83
CA ASP A 130 0.72 -6.68 14.65
C ASP A 130 0.69 -8.22 14.78
N GLN A 131 -0.48 -8.82 14.99
CA GLN A 131 -0.66 -10.29 14.96
C GLN A 131 -0.33 -10.90 13.60
N PHE A 132 -0.71 -10.25 12.50
CA PHE A 132 -0.34 -10.71 11.16
C PHE A 132 1.17 -10.65 10.94
N HIS A 133 1.82 -9.55 11.34
CA HIS A 133 3.27 -9.41 11.21
C HIS A 133 4.03 -10.42 12.08
N GLN A 134 3.59 -10.64 13.32
CA GLN A 134 4.15 -11.67 14.21
C GLN A 134 4.14 -13.04 13.55
N ARG A 135 2.97 -13.44 13.00
CA ARG A 135 2.82 -14.71 12.26
C ARG A 135 3.70 -14.78 11.00
N ARG A 136 3.75 -13.70 10.21
CA ARG A 136 4.35 -13.73 8.86
C ARG A 136 5.85 -13.48 8.83
N TYR A 137 6.37 -12.63 9.71
CA TYR A 137 7.74 -12.11 9.64
C TYR A 137 8.59 -12.43 10.87
N TYR A 138 7.99 -12.64 12.04
CA TYR A 138 8.76 -12.80 13.29
C TYR A 138 8.92 -14.25 13.78
N GLY A 139 8.35 -15.24 13.08
CA GLY A 139 8.74 -16.67 13.15
C GLY A 139 8.47 -17.43 14.47
N ASP A 140 8.45 -16.75 15.61
CA ASP A 140 8.35 -17.34 16.94
C ASP A 140 6.91 -17.70 17.34
N CYS A 141 5.93 -17.36 16.50
CA CYS A 141 4.51 -17.62 16.74
C CYS A 141 3.87 -18.21 15.47
N LEU A 142 4.22 -19.47 15.18
CA LEU A 142 3.56 -20.26 14.15
C LEU A 142 2.45 -21.08 14.82
N GLU A 143 1.25 -20.52 14.89
CA GLU A 143 0.05 -21.35 15.03
C GLU A 143 0.06 -22.40 13.89
N ALA A 144 -0.14 -23.67 14.23
CA ALA A 144 0.01 -24.79 13.30
C ALA A 144 -0.83 -24.62 12.02
N ASP A 145 -2.02 -24.02 12.14
CA ASP A 145 -2.96 -23.80 11.04
C ASP A 145 -2.50 -22.73 10.03
N PHE A 146 -1.48 -21.94 10.38
CA PHE A 146 -0.96 -20.84 9.54
C PHE A 146 0.46 -21.08 9.03
N GLN A 147 0.99 -22.31 9.17
CA GLN A 147 2.25 -22.69 8.54
C GLN A 147 2.11 -22.59 7.01
N PRO A 148 3.13 -22.09 6.29
CA PRO A 148 3.11 -22.08 4.83
C PRO A 148 2.98 -23.53 4.34
N VAL A 149 1.92 -23.79 3.56
CA VAL A 149 1.71 -25.10 2.94
C VAL A 149 2.81 -25.35 1.92
N ASP A 150 3.39 -26.55 1.97
CA ASP A 150 4.36 -26.99 0.99
C ASP A 150 3.68 -27.29 -0.35
N ASN A 151 3.76 -26.32 -1.26
CA ASN A 151 3.22 -26.42 -2.62
C ASN A 151 4.28 -26.84 -3.64
N HIS A 152 5.49 -27.23 -3.20
CA HIS A 152 6.53 -27.68 -4.14
C HIS A 152 6.32 -29.13 -4.51
N LEU A 153 6.00 -29.38 -5.79
CA LEU A 153 5.89 -30.73 -6.35
C LEU A 153 7.13 -31.58 -6.08
N SER A 154 8.33 -30.98 -6.14
CA SER A 154 9.60 -31.65 -5.84
C SER A 154 9.67 -32.19 -4.42
N SER A 155 8.99 -31.57 -3.46
CA SER A 155 8.96 -32.04 -2.07
C SER A 155 8.17 -33.36 -1.92
N VAL A 156 7.15 -33.56 -2.76
CA VAL A 156 6.40 -34.81 -2.83
C VAL A 156 7.17 -35.85 -3.65
N LEU A 157 7.69 -35.47 -4.82
CA LEU A 157 8.38 -36.38 -5.75
C LEU A 157 9.75 -36.86 -5.24
N ASN A 158 10.45 -36.04 -4.45
CA ASN A 158 11.75 -36.40 -3.89
C ASN A 158 11.65 -37.22 -2.59
N LYS A 159 10.43 -37.56 -2.13
CA LYS A 159 10.30 -38.51 -1.02
C LYS A 159 10.76 -39.89 -1.50
N PRO A 160 11.70 -40.54 -0.80
CA PRO A 160 12.12 -41.88 -1.16
C PRO A 160 10.92 -42.82 -1.03
N MET A 161 10.49 -43.39 -2.16
CA MET A 161 9.44 -44.41 -2.20
C MET A 161 10.11 -45.78 -2.24
N GLU A 162 9.99 -46.53 -1.14
CA GLU A 162 10.45 -47.91 -1.12
C GLU A 162 9.51 -48.80 -1.92
N LEU A 163 9.97 -49.27 -3.08
CA LEU A 163 9.23 -50.23 -3.89
C LEU A 163 9.26 -51.60 -3.20
N PRO A 164 8.13 -52.35 -3.17
CA PRO A 164 8.08 -53.70 -2.62
C PRO A 164 9.10 -54.63 -3.29
N GLU A 165 9.76 -55.51 -2.53
CA GLU A 165 10.76 -56.42 -3.09
C GLU A 165 10.21 -57.35 -4.18
N GLY A 166 8.93 -57.72 -4.12
CA GLY A 166 8.26 -58.50 -5.16
C GLY A 166 8.13 -57.72 -6.47
N PHE A 167 7.91 -56.40 -6.38
CA PHE A 167 7.89 -55.52 -7.55
C PHE A 167 9.29 -55.34 -8.13
N LYS A 168 10.31 -55.10 -7.28
CA LYS A 168 11.71 -54.99 -7.70
C LYS A 168 12.17 -56.23 -8.48
N ARG A 169 11.77 -57.43 -8.04
CA ARG A 169 12.10 -58.71 -8.69
C ARG A 169 11.40 -58.93 -10.05
N ASN A 170 10.20 -58.40 -10.21
CA ASN A 170 9.37 -58.62 -11.41
C ASN A 170 9.27 -57.36 -12.29
N TYR A 171 10.16 -56.38 -12.08
CA TYR A 171 10.08 -55.06 -12.71
C TYR A 171 10.13 -55.14 -14.25
N GLU A 172 11.03 -55.96 -14.79
CA GLU A 172 11.15 -56.15 -16.25
C GLU A 172 9.87 -56.74 -16.86
N ARG A 173 9.28 -57.72 -16.20
CA ARG A 173 8.02 -58.34 -16.62
C ARG A 173 6.88 -57.33 -16.65
N TRP A 174 6.79 -56.50 -15.60
CA TRP A 174 5.78 -55.44 -15.53
C TRP A 174 5.98 -54.40 -16.63
N LEU A 175 7.22 -54.02 -16.98
CA LEU A 175 7.48 -53.11 -18.09
C LEU A 175 7.00 -53.68 -19.43
N GLU A 176 7.25 -54.96 -19.70
CA GLU A 176 6.78 -55.61 -20.93
C GLU A 176 5.25 -55.68 -20.98
N GLU A 177 4.63 -56.14 -19.90
CA GLU A 177 3.18 -56.39 -19.84
C GLU A 177 2.36 -55.10 -19.76
N GLU A 178 2.79 -54.08 -19.00
CA GLU A 178 1.96 -52.91 -18.70
C GLU A 178 2.40 -51.62 -19.39
N VAL A 179 3.68 -51.50 -19.80
CA VAL A 179 4.21 -50.26 -20.40
C VAL A 179 4.45 -50.40 -21.89
N PHE A 180 5.11 -51.47 -22.34
CA PHE A 180 5.49 -51.62 -23.74
C PHE A 180 4.40 -52.28 -24.59
N SER A 181 3.69 -53.27 -24.04
CA SER A 181 2.65 -53.98 -24.80
C SER A 181 1.30 -53.25 -24.84
N ILE A 182 1.08 -52.29 -23.95
CA ILE A 182 -0.15 -51.49 -23.92
C ILE A 182 0.09 -50.15 -24.65
N PRO A 183 -0.62 -49.87 -25.76
CA PRO A 183 -0.53 -48.57 -26.41
C PRO A 183 -1.12 -47.49 -25.51
N ILE A 184 -0.26 -46.63 -24.96
CA ILE A 184 -0.69 -45.51 -24.12
C ILE A 184 -1.44 -44.50 -24.98
N ASN A 185 -2.74 -44.32 -24.72
CA ASN A 185 -3.53 -43.26 -25.32
C ASN A 185 -3.26 -41.94 -24.58
N TRP A 186 -2.27 -41.19 -25.07
CA TRP A 186 -1.84 -39.92 -24.51
C TRP A 186 -2.96 -38.87 -24.46
N ASP A 187 -3.90 -38.91 -25.40
CA ASP A 187 -5.03 -37.96 -25.44
C ASP A 187 -5.92 -38.11 -24.19
N ARG A 188 -6.16 -39.33 -23.72
CA ARG A 188 -6.91 -39.57 -22.48
C ARG A 188 -6.17 -39.10 -21.23
N VAL A 189 -4.84 -39.23 -21.20
CA VAL A 189 -4.01 -38.82 -20.05
C VAL A 189 -3.98 -37.29 -19.91
N ILE A 190 -3.92 -36.57 -21.03
CA ILE A 190 -3.88 -35.11 -21.05
C ILE A 190 -5.27 -34.49 -20.83
N LEU A 191 -6.34 -35.12 -21.36
CA LEU A 191 -7.71 -34.58 -21.26
C LEU A 191 -8.43 -34.88 -19.94
N ASN A 192 -7.94 -35.87 -19.17
CA ASN A 192 -8.46 -36.18 -17.83
C ASN A 192 -7.78 -35.38 -16.72
N ASP A 193 -6.95 -34.39 -17.04
CA ASP A 193 -6.45 -33.46 -16.03
C ASP A 193 -7.63 -32.68 -15.44
N PRO A 194 -7.93 -32.80 -14.12
CA PRO A 194 -9.04 -32.09 -13.48
C PRO A 194 -8.87 -30.56 -13.49
N ILE A 195 -7.72 -30.07 -13.95
CA ILE A 195 -7.43 -28.65 -14.16
C ILE A 195 -7.97 -28.15 -15.50
N THR A 196 -8.09 -29.01 -16.51
CA THR A 196 -8.56 -28.64 -17.87
C THR A 196 -10.05 -28.88 -18.09
N ASN A 197 -10.67 -29.76 -17.29
CA ASN A 197 -12.11 -29.99 -17.28
C ASN A 197 -12.67 -29.83 -15.86
N PRO A 198 -13.12 -28.62 -15.48
CA PRO A 198 -13.88 -28.44 -14.26
C PRO A 198 -15.27 -29.08 -14.45
N VAL A 199 -15.72 -29.86 -13.47
CA VAL A 199 -17.13 -30.27 -13.34
C VAL A 199 -17.97 -29.06 -12.94
#